data_AF-A0A7V2AKN6-F1
#
_entry.id   AF-A0A7V2AKN6-F1
#
_cell.length_a   1.000
_cell.length_b   1.000
_cell.length_c   1.000
_cell.angle_alpha   90.00
_cell.angle_beta   90.00
_cell.angle_gamma   90.00
#
_symmetry.space_group_name_H-M   'P 1'
#
loop_
_entity.id
_entity.type
_entity.pdbx_description
1 polymer ?
#
loop_
_entity_poly.entity_id
_entity_poly.type
_entity_poly.pdbx_seq_one_letter_code
_entity_poly.pdbx_strand_id
1 'polypeptide(L)'
;MPHDGPDHTEPPGDIALRVKALESLLIEKGLVDAQALDEIIDTYQTKVGPQRGAKVVARAWVDADFKAHLLSDATQAIVAMGYEGRQGEHMRVVKNTDHIHNLV
;
A
#
# COMPACT_ATOMS: atom_id res chain seq x y z
N MET A 1 -27.35 6.17 49.43
CA MET A 1 -25.94 5.88 49.05
C MET A 1 -25.96 5.62 47.54
N PRO A 2 -25.35 6.47 46.70
CA PRO A 2 -25.18 6.12 45.29
C PRO A 2 -24.07 5.08 45.19
N HIS A 3 -24.33 4.00 44.46
CA HIS A 3 -23.37 2.94 44.16
C HIS A 3 -22.66 3.29 42.83
N ASP A 4 -21.65 4.14 42.89
CA ASP A 4 -20.77 4.38 41.74
C ASP A 4 -19.69 3.28 41.74
N GLY A 5 -19.96 2.19 41.02
CA GLY A 5 -18.95 1.18 40.68
C GLY A 5 -17.87 1.80 39.78
N PRO A 6 -16.62 1.29 39.81
CA PRO A 6 -15.54 1.88 39.04
C PRO A 6 -15.87 1.93 37.55
N ASP A 7 -15.57 3.06 36.92
CA ASP A 7 -15.70 3.32 35.49
C ASP A 7 -14.98 2.21 34.70
N HIS A 8 -15.73 1.26 34.15
CA HIS A 8 -15.15 0.16 33.40
C HIS A 8 -14.77 0.64 32.00
N THR A 9 -13.53 0.36 31.59
CA THR A 9 -13.12 0.61 30.20
C THR A 9 -13.93 -0.30 29.27
N GLU A 10 -14.62 0.29 28.30
CA GLU A 10 -15.29 -0.49 27.26
C GLU A 10 -14.26 -1.32 26.49
N PRO A 11 -14.54 -2.62 26.25
CA PRO A 11 -13.64 -3.43 25.46
C PRO A 11 -13.59 -2.91 24.01
N PRO A 12 -12.44 -3.06 23.32
CA PRO A 12 -12.37 -2.80 21.89
C PRO A 12 -13.46 -3.56 21.13
N GLY A 13 -13.88 -3.02 19.98
CA GLY A 13 -14.85 -3.69 19.13
C GLY A 13 -14.40 -5.11 18.75
N ASP A 14 -15.35 -6.01 18.53
CA ASP A 14 -15.10 -7.44 18.31
C ASP A 14 -14.03 -7.75 17.23
N ILE A 15 -13.97 -6.96 16.15
CA ILE A 15 -12.92 -7.10 15.13
C ILE A 15 -11.53 -6.80 15.69
N ALA A 16 -11.37 -5.74 16.49
CA ALA A 16 -10.09 -5.41 17.11
C ALA A 16 -9.62 -6.52 18.06
N LEU A 17 -10.55 -7.09 18.83
CA LEU A 17 -10.26 -8.24 19.70
C LEU A 17 -9.81 -9.46 18.90
N ARG A 18 -10.51 -9.81 17.81
CA ARG A 18 -10.15 -10.93 16.94
C ARG A 18 -8.80 -10.75 16.25
N VAL A 19 -8.50 -9.54 15.77
CA VAL A 19 -7.19 -9.20 15.18
C VAL A 19 -6.08 -9.36 16.21
N LYS A 20 -6.27 -8.84 17.43
CA LYS A 20 -5.29 -8.96 18.51
C LYS A 20 -5.09 -10.40 18.96
N ALA A 21 -6.15 -11.20 19.03
CA ALA A 21 -6.03 -12.63 19.35
C ALA A 21 -5.22 -13.40 18.29
N LEU A 22 -5.43 -13.09 17.00
CA LEU A 22 -4.69 -13.72 15.90
C LEU A 22 -3.21 -13.33 15.92
N GLU A 23 -2.91 -12.04 16.07
CA GLU A 23 -1.55 -11.52 16.20
C GLU A 23 -0.79 -12.23 17.33
N SER A 24 -1.35 -12.21 18.55
CA SER A 24 -0.75 -12.85 19.72
C SER A 24 -0.48 -14.35 19.51
N LEU A 25 -1.46 -15.09 18.96
CA LEU A 25 -1.32 -16.53 18.75
C LEU A 25 -0.23 -16.87 17.72
N LEU A 26 -0.12 -16.09 16.64
CA LEU A 26 0.88 -16.32 15.60
C LEU A 26 2.30 -15.97 16.07
N ILE A 27 2.44 -14.92 16.88
CA ILE A 27 3.71 -14.55 17.53
C ILE A 27 4.13 -15.62 18.52
N GLU A 28 3.22 -16.07 19.40
CA GLU A 28 3.50 -17.11 20.39
C GLU A 28 3.98 -18.42 19.74
N LYS A 29 3.40 -18.77 18.58
CA LYS A 29 3.81 -19.93 17.79
C LYS A 29 5.09 -19.72 16.97
N GLY A 30 5.68 -18.52 16.99
CA GLY A 30 6.87 -18.18 16.20
C GLY A 30 6.64 -18.17 14.68
N LEU A 31 5.38 -18.04 14.24
CA LEU A 31 5.02 -18.03 12.82
C LEU A 31 5.13 -16.64 12.18
N VAL A 32 5.08 -15.60 13.00
CA VAL A 32 5.27 -14.21 12.59
C VAL A 32 6.18 -13.50 13.58
N ASP A 33 6.93 -12.53 13.08
CA ASP A 33 7.72 -11.61 13.88
C ASP A 33 6.99 -10.26 13.99
N ALA A 34 6.93 -9.70 15.19
CA ALA A 34 6.24 -8.44 15.44
C ALA A 34 6.91 -7.27 14.70
N GLN A 35 8.25 -7.24 14.68
CA GLN A 35 8.98 -6.18 13.99
C GLN A 35 8.76 -6.25 12.47
N ALA A 36 8.73 -7.45 11.89
CA ALA A 36 8.39 -7.64 10.49
C ALA A 36 6.97 -7.12 10.14
N LEU A 37 5.99 -7.26 11.04
CA LEU A 37 4.65 -6.69 10.84
C LEU A 37 4.68 -5.16 10.83
N ASP A 38 5.39 -4.55 11.77
CA ASP A 38 5.55 -3.09 11.83
C ASP A 38 6.23 -2.53 10.58
N GLU A 39 7.25 -3.21 10.04
CA GLU A 39 7.92 -2.82 8.80
C GLU A 39 6.98 -2.87 7.58
N ILE A 40 6.09 -3.86 7.52
CA ILE A 40 5.06 -3.95 6.48
C ILE A 40 4.07 -2.78 6.61
N ILE A 41 3.62 -2.48 7.82
CA ILE A 41 2.69 -1.37 8.09
C ILE A 41 3.33 -0.04 7.66
N ASP A 42 4.54 0.27 8.13
CA ASP A 42 5.26 1.49 7.76
C ASP A 42 5.45 1.61 6.24
N THR A 43 5.80 0.50 5.58
CA THR A 43 6.00 0.49 4.12
C THR A 43 4.75 0.98 3.37
N TYR A 44 3.56 0.49 3.72
CA TYR A 44 2.33 0.91 3.05
C TYR A 44 1.75 2.23 3.57
N GLN A 45 2.07 2.60 4.80
CA GLN A 45 1.59 3.85 5.38
C GLN A 45 2.40 5.06 4.90
N THR A 46 3.72 4.91 4.69
CA THR A 46 4.62 6.06 4.48
C THR A 46 5.43 5.99 3.18
N LYS A 47 5.82 4.79 2.72
CA LYS A 47 6.76 4.64 1.59
C LYS A 47 6.07 4.38 0.25
N VAL A 48 4.96 3.65 0.26
CA VAL A 48 4.16 3.32 -0.93
C VAL A 48 2.94 4.24 -0.96
N GLY A 49 2.71 4.90 -2.10
CA GLY A 49 1.56 5.78 -2.26
C GLY A 49 1.48 6.44 -3.64
N PRO A 50 0.38 7.17 -3.90
CA PRO A 50 0.08 7.75 -5.22
C PRO A 50 1.15 8.72 -5.73
N GLN A 51 1.96 9.29 -4.84
CA GLN A 51 3.11 10.12 -5.19
C GLN A 51 4.11 9.43 -6.15
N ARG A 52 4.24 8.09 -6.09
CA ARG A 52 5.09 7.35 -7.03
C ARG A 52 4.50 7.40 -8.45
N GLY A 53 3.20 7.16 -8.59
CA GLY A 53 2.49 7.26 -9.87
C GLY A 53 2.53 8.68 -10.44
N ALA A 54 2.34 9.70 -9.59
CA ALA A 54 2.47 11.10 -10.01
C ALA A 54 3.86 11.42 -10.59
N LYS A 55 4.94 10.89 -9.98
CA LYS A 55 6.32 11.07 -10.49
C LYS A 55 6.54 10.37 -11.84
N VAL A 56 5.98 9.16 -12.02
CA VAL A 56 6.02 8.44 -13.31
C VAL A 56 5.33 9.27 -14.39
N VAL A 57 4.12 9.77 -14.11
CA VAL A 57 3.34 10.59 -15.05
C VAL A 57 4.08 11.89 -15.39
N ALA A 58 4.58 12.61 -14.38
CA ALA A 58 5.31 13.85 -14.58
C ALA A 58 6.56 13.65 -15.45
N ARG A 59 7.33 12.57 -15.23
CA ARG A 59 8.46 12.22 -16.09
C ARG A 59 8.03 11.96 -17.52
N ALA A 60 6.96 11.18 -17.72
CA ALA A 60 6.42 10.90 -19.05
C ALA A 60 5.88 12.13 -19.80
N TRP A 61 5.63 13.25 -19.10
CA TRP A 61 5.26 14.51 -19.75
C TRP A 61 6.46 15.29 -20.30
N VAL A 62 7.62 15.20 -19.65
CA VAL A 62 8.82 15.98 -20.00
C VAL A 62 9.91 15.18 -20.71
N ASP A 63 9.82 13.84 -20.67
CA ASP A 63 10.79 12.90 -21.24
C ASP A 63 10.05 11.99 -22.25
N ALA A 64 10.19 12.30 -23.54
CA ALA A 64 9.50 11.59 -24.62
C ALA A 64 10.00 10.15 -24.80
N ASP A 65 11.29 9.91 -24.56
CA ASP A 65 11.89 8.57 -24.67
C ASP A 65 11.40 7.69 -23.52
N PHE A 66 11.36 8.23 -22.29
CA PHE A 66 10.75 7.54 -21.16
C PHE A 66 9.26 7.27 -21.39
N LYS A 67 8.51 8.23 -21.96
CA LYS A 67 7.11 8.02 -22.31
C LYS A 67 6.93 6.86 -23.31
N ALA A 68 7.76 6.81 -24.35
CA ALA A 68 7.72 5.74 -25.33
C ALA A 68 8.03 4.38 -24.66
N HIS A 69 9.07 4.33 -23.83
CA HIS A 69 9.42 3.14 -23.07
C HIS A 69 8.27 2.69 -22.15
N LEU A 70 7.72 3.61 -21.35
CA LEU A 70 6.60 3.36 -20.43
C LEU A 70 5.36 2.78 -21.11
N LEU A 71 5.06 3.22 -22.34
CA LEU A 71 3.92 2.71 -23.10
C LEU A 71 4.21 1.35 -23.77
N SER A 72 5.48 1.04 -24.02
CA SER A 72 5.90 -0.26 -24.60
C SER A 72 6.05 -1.36 -23.53
N ASP A 73 6.66 -1.02 -22.39
CA ASP A 73 6.86 -1.90 -21.24
C ASP A 73 6.76 -1.07 -19.95
N ALA A 74 5.54 -0.95 -19.45
CA ALA A 74 5.27 -0.20 -18.24
C ALA A 74 5.96 -0.80 -17.02
N THR A 75 6.14 -2.12 -16.97
CA THR A 75 6.73 -2.79 -15.82
C THR A 75 8.20 -2.40 -15.72
N GLN A 76 8.99 -2.59 -16.79
CA GLN A 76 10.41 -2.24 -16.77
C GLN A 76 10.65 -0.74 -16.59
N ALA A 77 9.83 0.11 -17.21
CA ALA A 77 9.98 1.56 -17.06
C ALA A 77 9.74 2.04 -15.62
N ILE A 78 8.76 1.46 -14.92
CA ILE A 78 8.44 1.81 -13.53
C ILE A 78 9.48 1.21 -12.56
N VAL A 79 9.94 -0.03 -12.81
CA VAL A 79 11.05 -0.66 -12.06
C VAL A 79 12.33 0.15 -12.17
N ALA A 80 12.66 0.69 -13.35
CA ALA A 80 13.83 1.55 -13.56
C ALA A 80 13.77 2.85 -12.74
N MET A 81 12.61 3.22 -12.19
CA MET A 81 12.45 4.32 -11.24
C MET A 81 12.55 3.89 -9.77
N GLY A 82 12.90 2.62 -9.51
CA GLY A 82 12.94 2.03 -8.17
C GLY A 82 11.56 1.72 -7.60
N TYR A 83 10.54 1.63 -8.45
CA TYR A 83 9.17 1.30 -8.05
C TYR A 83 8.85 -0.13 -8.48
N GLU A 84 8.97 -1.04 -7.54
CA GLU A 84 8.61 -2.44 -7.69
C GLU A 84 7.98 -2.93 -6.38
N GLY A 85 7.30 -4.06 -6.43
CA GLY A 85 6.77 -4.70 -5.22
C GLY A 85 5.46 -5.44 -5.44
N ARG A 86 4.91 -5.90 -4.31
CA ARG A 86 3.70 -6.73 -4.27
C ARG A 86 2.51 -6.01 -4.89
N GLN A 87 1.71 -6.74 -5.67
CA GLN A 87 0.55 -6.22 -6.41
C GLN A 87 0.88 -5.26 -7.56
N GLY A 88 2.17 -5.05 -7.87
CA GLY A 88 2.66 -4.23 -8.98
C GLY A 88 3.60 -4.99 -9.92
N GLU A 89 3.58 -6.32 -9.88
CA GLU A 89 4.53 -7.19 -10.59
C GLU A 89 4.38 -7.09 -12.11
N HIS A 90 3.16 -6.77 -12.58
CA HIS A 90 2.82 -6.65 -13.99
C HIS A 90 2.00 -5.39 -14.24
N MET A 91 2.68 -4.31 -14.58
CA MET A 91 2.05 -3.01 -14.79
C MET A 91 1.57 -2.84 -16.23
N ARG A 92 0.43 -2.16 -16.37
CA ARG A 92 -0.05 -1.59 -17.63
C ARG A 92 -0.34 -0.11 -17.43
N VAL A 93 0.10 0.72 -18.37
CA VAL A 93 -0.22 2.14 -18.42
C VAL A 93 -1.17 2.38 -19.58
N VAL A 94 -2.31 3.00 -19.29
CA VAL A 94 -3.33 3.38 -20.27
C VAL A 94 -3.30 4.89 -20.48
N LYS A 95 -2.96 5.31 -21.70
CA LYS A 95 -2.84 6.71 -22.04
C LYS A 95 -4.21 7.29 -22.41
N ASN A 96 -4.63 8.33 -21.71
CA ASN A 96 -5.74 9.18 -22.16
C ASN A 96 -5.34 10.01 -23.39
N THR A 97 -6.31 10.26 -24.26
CA THR A 97 -6.20 11.16 -25.41
C THR A 97 -7.42 12.08 -25.45
N ASP A 98 -7.44 13.02 -26.39
CA ASP A 98 -8.57 13.94 -26.58
C ASP A 98 -9.90 13.22 -26.91
N HIS A 99 -9.84 11.94 -27.29
CA HIS A 99 -10.99 11.13 -27.68
C HIS A 99 -11.18 9.88 -26.80
N ILE A 100 -10.25 9.56 -25.91
CA ILE A 100 -10.26 8.33 -25.10
C ILE A 100 -9.96 8.68 -23.65
N HIS A 101 -10.92 8.38 -22.78
CA HIS A 101 -10.77 8.44 -21.33
C HIS A 101 -10.76 7.02 -20.74
N ASN A 102 -9.68 6.65 -20.05
CA ASN A 102 -9.54 5.37 -19.39
C ASN A 102 -9.88 5.51 -17.90
N LEU A 103 -10.56 4.50 -17.36
CA LEU A 103 -10.88 4.35 -15.93
C LEU A 103 -10.51 2.92 -15.52
N VAL A 104 -9.95 2.76 -14.32
CA VAL A 104 -9.55 1.48 -13.73
C VAL A 104 -10.38 1.22 -12.49
#